data_AF-A0A2U1AQA3-F1
#
_entry.id   AF-A0A2U1AQA3-F1
#
_cell.length_a   1.000
_cell.length_b   1.000
_cell.length_c   1.000
_cell.angle_alpha   90.00
_cell.angle_beta   90.00
_cell.angle_gamma   90.00
#
_symmetry.space_group_name_H-M   'P 1'
#
loop_
_entity.id
_entity.type
_entity.pdbx_description
1 polymer ?
#
loop_
_entity_poly.entity_id
_entity_poly.type
_entity_poly.pdbx_seq_one_letter_code
_entity_poly.pdbx_strand_id
1 'polypeptide(L)' 'MIAAFTWCITALSLTGTILNVKKNSLCFWLWAVGNTAWLLYDLWLGTYSRAALDVVQLAFAVWGIFAWKKKVPST' A
#
# COMPACT_ATOMS: atom_id res chain seq x y z
N MET A 1 -9.12 21.80 1.46
CA MET A 1 -9.77 20.52 1.87
C MET A 1 -9.08 19.25 1.35
N ILE A 2 -8.19 19.32 0.35
CA ILE A 2 -7.40 18.15 -0.13
C ILE A 2 -6.24 17.76 0.81
N ALA A 3 -5.67 18.72 1.53
CA ALA A 3 -4.52 18.48 2.40
C ALA A 3 -4.79 17.42 3.48
N ALA A 4 -5.94 17.50 4.17
CA ALA A 4 -6.30 16.54 5.21
C ALA A 4 -6.38 15.11 4.66
N PHE A 5 -6.94 14.93 3.45
CA PHE A 5 -7.01 13.64 2.77
C PHE A 5 -5.60 13.10 2.47
N THR A 6 -4.72 13.92 1.88
CA THR A 6 -3.34 13.51 1.59
C THR A 6 -2.55 13.19 2.86
N TRP A 7 -2.77 13.91 3.97
CA TRP A 7 -2.13 13.64 5.26
C TRP A 7 -2.63 12.34 5.91
N CYS A 8 -3.93 12.05 5.80
CA CYS A 8 -4.48 10.77 6.23
C CYS A 8 -3.83 9.60 5.47
N ILE A 9 -3.63 9.73 4.16
CA ILE A 9 -3.01 8.63 3.40
C ILE A 9 -1.51 8.52 3.68
N THR A 10 -0.82 9.64 3.91
CA THR A 10 0.58 9.64 4.39
C THR A 10 0.70 8.89 5.72
N ALA A 11 -0.18 9.17 6.69
CA ALA A 11 -0.20 8.46 7.97
C ALA A 11 -0.49 6.96 7.81
N LEU A 12 -1.38 6.60 6.88
CA LEU A 12 -1.67 5.20 6.55
C LEU A 12 -0.44 4.49 5.95
N SER A 13 0.30 5.17 5.08
CA SER A 13 1.51 4.64 4.42
C SER A 13 2.67 4.49 5.41
N LEU A 14 2.83 5.42 6.35
CA LEU A 14 3.77 5.29 7.48
C LEU A 14 3.40 4.12 8.38
N THR A 15 2.11 3.95 8.70
CA THR A 15 1.64 2.83 9.50
C THR A 15 1.90 1.49 8.81
N GLY A 16 1.67 1.42 7.49
CA GLY A 16 2.07 0.28 6.66
C GLY A 16 3.56 0.00 6.76
N THR A 17 4.41 1.03 6.66
CA THR A 17 5.87 0.89 6.80
C THR A 17 6.29 0.35 8.17
N ILE A 18 5.67 0.81 9.26
CA ILE A 18 5.92 0.30 10.62
C ILE A 18 5.54 -1.19 10.73
N LEU A 19 4.43 -1.59 10.12
CA LEU A 19 4.00 -3.00 10.06
C LEU A 19 4.93 -3.86 9.20
N ASN A 20 5.52 -3.28 8.16
CA ASN A 20 6.54 -3.93 7.32
C ASN A 20 7.79 -4.26 8.15
N VAL A 21 8.27 -3.28 8.93
CA VAL A 21 9.42 -3.45 9.85
C VAL A 21 9.12 -4.50 10.92
N LYS A 22 7.87 -4.60 11.39
CA LYS A 22 7.41 -5.63 12.35
C LYS A 22 7.29 -7.05 11.75
N LYS A 23 7.64 -7.28 10.48
CA LYS A 23 7.50 -8.57 9.79
C LYS A 23 6.07 -9.13 9.82
N ASN A 24 5.05 -8.28 9.82
CA ASN A 24 3.66 -8.73 9.89
C ASN A 24 2.98 -8.67 8.52
N SER A 25 2.47 -9.81 8.02
CA SER A 25 1.82 -9.96 6.70
C SER A 25 0.61 -9.06 6.47
N LEU A 26 0.05 -8.47 7.53
CA LEU A 26 -0.99 -7.45 7.44
C LEU A 26 -0.53 -6.13 6.78
N CYS A 27 0.78 -5.86 6.77
CA CYS A 27 1.36 -4.70 6.06
C CYS A 27 0.95 -4.67 4.60
N PHE A 28 0.99 -5.81 3.92
CA PHE A 28 0.72 -5.86 2.49
C PHE A 28 -0.75 -5.64 2.16
N TRP A 29 -1.66 -6.06 3.05
CA TRP A 29 -3.09 -5.74 2.93
C TRP A 29 -3.35 -4.24 3.07
N LEU A 30 -2.72 -3.60 4.06
CA LEU A 30 -2.81 -2.14 4.23
C LEU A 30 -2.24 -1.37 3.03
N TRP A 31 -1.11 -1.83 2.49
CA TRP A 31 -0.51 -1.24 1.29
C TRP A 31 -1.39 -1.42 0.05
N ALA A 32 -1.97 -2.60 -0.15
CA ALA A 32 -2.88 -2.85 -1.27
C ALA A 32 -4.11 -1.92 -1.21
N VAL A 33 -4.73 -1.78 -0.04
CA VAL A 33 -5.89 -0.88 0.14
C VAL A 33 -5.49 0.59 -0.05
N GLY A 34 -4.38 1.02 0.54
CA GLY A 34 -3.88 2.39 0.43
C GLY A 34 -3.54 2.78 -1.01
N ASN A 35 -2.85 1.91 -1.74
CA ASN A 35 -2.47 2.15 -3.13
C ASN A 35 -3.66 2.06 -4.08
N THR A 36 -4.67 1.23 -3.78
CA THR A 36 -5.92 1.22 -4.56
C THR A 36 -6.69 2.54 -4.40
N ALA A 37 -6.73 3.08 -3.17
CA ALA A 37 -7.37 4.37 -2.92
C ALA A 37 -6.61 5.54 -3.60
N TRP A 38 -5.27 5.53 -3.56
CA TRP A 38 -4.43 6.50 -4.28
C TRP A 38 -4.60 6.41 -5.79
N LEU A 39 -4.58 5.20 -6.35
CA LEU A 39 -4.78 4.96 -7.77
C LEU A 39 -6.09 5.59 -8.28
N LEU A 40 -7.19 5.34 -7.57
CA LEU A 40 -8.51 5.91 -7.92
C LEU A 40 -8.50 7.43 -7.84
N TYR A 41 -7.85 7.99 -6.84
CA TYR A 41 -7.72 9.44 -6.67
C TYR A 41 -6.85 10.08 -7.76
N ASP A 42 -5.74 9.45 -8.13
CA ASP A 42 -4.82 9.92 -9.15
C ASP A 42 -5.38 9.80 -10.58
N LEU A 43 -6.16 8.75 -10.84
CA LEU A 43 -6.94 8.65 -12.08
C LEU A 43 -7.98 9.78 -12.16
N TRP A 44 -8.56 10.19 -11.03
CA TRP A 44 -9.53 11.29 -10.99
C TRP A 44 -8.89 12.66 -11.18
N LEU A 45 -7.64 12.85 -10.73
CA LEU A 45 -6.85 14.07 -10.98
C LEU A 45 -6.17 14.11 -12.35
N GLY A 46 -6.15 13.00 -13.10
CA GLY A 46 -5.42 12.88 -14.37
C GLY A 46 -3.91 12.75 -14.20
N THR A 47 -3.42 12.42 -13.00
CA THR A 47 -2.00 12.22 -12.69
C THR A 47 -1.55 10.79 -13.02
N TYR A 48 -1.45 10.49 -14.33
CA TYR A 48 -1.09 9.15 -14.81
C TYR A 48 0.26 8.63 -14.31
N SER A 49 1.25 9.51 -14.12
CA SER A 49 2.58 9.12 -13.60
C SER A 49 2.50 8.56 -12.17
N ARG A 50 1.60 9.10 -11.36
CA ARG A 50 1.41 8.68 -9.97
C ARG A 50 0.54 7.43 -9.89
N ALA A 51 -0.51 7.37 -10.73
CA ALA A 51 -1.30 6.15 -10.90
C ALA A 51 -0.45 4.95 -11.34
N ALA A 52 0.48 5.14 -12.29
CA ALA A 52 1.41 4.07 -12.70
C ALA A 52 2.27 3.56 -11.53
N LEU A 53 2.72 4.47 -10.66
CA LEU A 53 3.47 4.13 -9.46
C LEU A 53 2.61 3.35 -8.45
N ASP A 54 1.34 3.72 -8.26
CA ASP A 54 0.41 2.99 -7.41
C ASP A 54 0.11 1.57 -7.91
N VAL A 55 -0.03 1.38 -9.24
CA VAL A 55 -0.17 0.04 -9.85
C VAL A 55 1.04 -0.83 -9.52
N VAL A 56 2.25 -0.30 -9.69
CA VAL A 56 3.49 -1.03 -9.40
C VAL A 56 3.58 -1.35 -7.90
N GLN A 57 3.23 -0.43 -7.01
CA GLN A 57 3.21 -0.72 -5.59
C GLN A 57 2.13 -1.73 -5.19
N LEU A 58 0.97 -1.74 -5.87
CA LEU A 58 -0.04 -2.79 -5.73
C LEU A 58 0.51 -4.16 -6.12
N ALA A 59 1.23 -4.24 -7.23
CA ALA A 59 1.88 -5.48 -7.67
C ALA A 59 2.92 -5.97 -6.63
N PHE A 60 3.71 -5.06 -6.06
CA PHE A 60 4.64 -5.40 -5.00
C PHE A 60 3.95 -5.83 -3.70
N ALA A 61 2.82 -5.21 -3.35
CA ALA A 61 2.04 -5.63 -2.19
C ALA A 61 1.51 -7.07 -2.37
N VAL A 62 0.98 -7.38 -3.54
CA VAL A 62 0.53 -8.75 -3.89
C VAL A 62 1.71 -9.72 -3.86
N TRP A 63 2.84 -9.39 -4.48
CA TRP A 63 4.06 -10.21 -4.43
C TRP A 63 4.50 -10.46 -2.99
N GLY A 64 4.49 -9.43 -2.15
CA GLY A 64 4.83 -9.50 -0.74
C GLY A 64 3.97 -10.51 0.04
N ILE A 65 2.66 -10.53 -0.21
CA ILE A 65 1.73 -11.51 0.37
C ILE A 65 2.16 -12.94 -0.02
N PHE A 66 2.45 -13.18 -1.30
CA PHE A 66 2.86 -14.50 -1.78
C PHE A 66 4.24 -14.92 -1.25
N ALA A 67 5.20 -13.99 -1.20
CA ALA A 67 6.55 -14.25 -0.70
C ALA A 67 6.58 -14.53 0.81
N TRP A 68 5.72 -13.88 1.60
CA TRP A 68 5.65 -14.10 3.05
C TRP A 68 4.74 -15.24 3.49
N LYS A 69 3.75 -15.66 2.68
CA LYS A 69 2.96 -16.88 2.97
C LYS A 69 3.83 -18.13 3.13
N LYS A 70 5.02 -18.18 2.52
CA LYS A 70 5.99 -19.28 2.67
C LYS A 70 6.73 -19.31 4.01
N LYS A 71 6.61 -18.28 4.85
CA LYS A 71 7.39 -18.10 6.08
C LYS A 71 6.55 -18.10 7.36
N VAL A 72 5.30 -18.58 7.32
CA VAL A 72 4.58 -18.95 8.54
C VAL A 72 5.16 -20.30 8.96
N PRO A 73 5.97 -20.40 10.04
CA PRO A 73 6.33 -21.69 10.58
C PRO A 73 5.02 -22.25 11.14
N SER A 74 4.56 -23.38 10.60
CA SER A 74 3.61 -24.23 11.29
C SER A 74 4.25 -24.61 12.63
N THR A 75 3.73 -24.04 13.72
CA THR A 75 3.86 -24.58 15.07
C THR A 75 3.57 -26.07 15.09
#